data_AF-I1BHC1-F1
#
_entry.id   AF-I1BHC1-F1
#
_cell.length_a   1.000
_cell.length_b   1.000
_cell.length_c   1.000
_cell.angle_alpha   90.00
_cell.angle_beta   90.00
_cell.angle_gamma   90.00
#
_symmetry.space_group_name_H-M   'P 1'
#
loop_
_entity.id
_entity.type
_entity.pdbx_description
1 polymer ?
#
loop_
_entity_poly.entity_id
_entity_poly.type
_entity_poly.pdbx_seq_one_letter_code
_entity_poly.pdbx_strand_id
1 'polypeptide(L)'
;MTGLSLPTVRNIVKDVYQVMEADLRIEDVQVGGVDSAGQPIVVEIDESKFGKRKYNKGKRVDGVWVVGGVERTPERKVFLLTVPNRNQNTLKLIIDAFVKDGQTWYAISKEECQKYIESMPKRCAAVIRAKGRWTKY
;
A
#
# COMPACT_ATOMS: atom_id res chain seq x y z
N MET A 1 14.15 9.71 -27.47
CA MET A 1 14.97 8.47 -27.44
C MET A 1 16.39 8.93 -27.14
N THR A 2 17.03 8.48 -26.05
CA THR A 2 18.26 9.07 -25.49
C THR A 2 19.55 8.72 -26.26
N GLY A 3 19.48 7.99 -27.38
CA GLY A 3 20.66 7.55 -28.16
C GLY A 3 21.52 6.47 -27.47
N LEU A 4 21.22 6.12 -26.23
CA LEU A 4 21.97 5.16 -25.42
C LEU A 4 21.49 3.73 -25.61
N SER A 5 22.40 2.77 -25.49
CA SER A 5 22.08 1.34 -25.53
C SER A 5 21.24 0.92 -24.31
N LEU A 6 20.37 -0.09 -24.47
CA LEU A 6 19.54 -0.60 -23.38
C LEU A 6 20.35 -1.09 -22.16
N PRO A 7 21.49 -1.81 -22.32
CA PRO A 7 22.35 -2.15 -21.19
C PRO A 7 22.88 -0.92 -20.45
N THR A 8 23.30 0.12 -21.17
CA THR A 8 23.79 1.36 -20.57
C THR A 8 22.71 2.04 -19.73
N VAL A 9 21.49 2.18 -20.27
CA VAL A 9 20.36 2.77 -19.53
C VAL A 9 20.05 1.94 -18.27
N ARG A 10 20.06 0.60 -18.37
CA ARG A 10 19.82 -0.27 -17.22
C ARG A 10 20.85 -0.06 -16.12
N ASN A 11 22.13 0.05 -16.47
CA ASN A 11 23.19 0.24 -15.50
C ASN A 11 23.05 1.60 -14.80
N ILE A 12 22.83 2.68 -15.57
CA ILE A 12 22.58 4.01 -14.99
C ILE A 12 21.42 4.00 -14.00
N VAL A 13 20.30 3.35 -14.35
CA VAL A 13 19.14 3.23 -13.45
C VAL A 13 19.47 2.45 -12.18
N LYS A 14 20.29 1.39 -12.28
CA LYS A 14 20.75 0.63 -11.12
C LYS A 14 21.66 1.45 -10.22
N ASP A 15 22.58 2.21 -10.80
CA ASP A 15 23.52 3.04 -10.04
C ASP A 15 22.76 4.13 -9.28
N VAL A 16 21.81 4.81 -9.94
CA VAL A 16 20.92 5.79 -9.30
C VAL A 16 20.11 5.14 -8.17
N TYR A 17 19.58 3.93 -8.39
CA TYR A 17 18.85 3.21 -7.36
C TYR A 17 19.72 2.90 -6.13
N GLN A 18 20.96 2.44 -6.33
CA GLN A 18 21.88 2.15 -5.22
C GLN A 18 22.25 3.40 -4.41
N VAL A 19 22.46 4.53 -5.10
CA VAL A 19 22.74 5.80 -4.42
C VAL A 19 21.53 6.26 -3.60
N MET A 20 20.31 6.14 -4.15
CA MET A 20 19.08 6.46 -3.41
C MET A 20 18.90 5.54 -2.21
N GLU A 21 19.13 4.24 -2.37
CA GLU A 21 19.00 3.25 -1.29
C GLU A 21 19.98 3.51 -0.14
N ALA A 22 21.21 3.96 -0.44
CA ALA A 22 22.22 4.28 0.56
C ALA A 22 21.87 5.52 1.41
N ASP A 23 21.06 6.44 0.89
CA ASP A 23 20.64 7.66 1.59
C ASP A 23 19.33 7.47 2.39
N LEU A 24 18.54 6.45 2.03
CA LEU A 24 17.27 6.16 2.70
C LEU A 24 17.50 5.54 4.08
N ARG A 25 16.91 6.14 5.11
CA ARG A 25 16.81 5.53 6.44
C ARG A 25 15.42 4.95 6.66
N ILE A 26 15.30 4.06 7.65
CA ILE A 26 14.03 3.39 7.98
C ILE A 26 12.95 4.41 8.32
N GLU A 27 13.32 5.50 9.00
CA GLU A 27 12.39 6.55 9.42
C GLU A 27 11.81 7.34 8.25
N ASP A 28 12.53 7.38 7.13
CA ASP A 28 12.15 8.09 5.90
C ASP A 28 11.13 7.28 5.07
N VAL A 29 11.08 5.95 5.26
CA VAL A 29 10.19 5.04 4.54
C VAL A 29 8.97 4.60 5.36
N GLN A 30 8.95 4.91 6.65
CA GLN A 30 7.81 4.64 7.51
C GLN A 30 6.68 5.67 7.33
N VAL A 31 5.44 5.19 7.38
CA VAL A 31 4.21 5.99 7.25
C VAL A 31 3.39 5.97 8.55
N GLY A 32 2.52 6.95 8.76
CA GLY A 32 1.65 7.02 9.93
C GLY A 32 2.25 7.81 11.09
N GLY A 33 1.78 7.55 12.30
CA GLY A 33 2.10 8.33 13.50
C GLY A 33 1.11 9.49 13.69
N VAL A 34 1.62 10.65 14.12
CA VAL A 34 0.82 11.87 14.35
C VAL A 34 1.26 13.00 13.44
N ASP A 35 0.32 13.84 13.03
CA ASP A 35 0.59 15.05 12.25
C ASP A 35 1.12 16.20 13.14
N SER A 36 1.40 17.35 12.52
CA SER A 36 1.87 18.56 13.21
C SER A 36 0.86 19.13 14.22
N ALA A 37 -0.41 18.73 14.13
CA ALA A 37 -1.48 19.12 15.05
C ALA A 37 -1.72 18.06 16.15
N GLY A 38 -0.94 16.98 16.18
CA GLY A 38 -1.07 15.88 17.14
C GLY A 38 -2.21 14.91 16.83
N GLN A 39 -2.78 14.94 15.62
CA GLN A 39 -3.86 14.04 15.20
C GLN A 39 -3.28 12.78 14.55
N PRO A 40 -3.91 11.61 14.77
CA PRO A 40 -3.43 10.36 14.19
C PRO A 40 -3.56 10.36 12.67
N ILE A 41 -2.48 9.98 11.99
CA ILE A 41 -2.44 9.84 10.54
C ILE A 41 -3.05 8.50 10.14
N VAL A 42 -4.06 8.54 9.26
CA VAL A 42 -4.69 7.34 8.71
C VAL A 42 -3.87 6.82 7.54
N VAL A 43 -3.44 5.56 7.62
CA VAL A 43 -2.73 4.85 6.54
C VAL A 43 -3.66 3.83 5.90
N GLU A 44 -3.79 3.88 4.57
CA GLU A 44 -4.45 2.83 3.79
C GLU A 44 -3.42 1.81 3.33
N ILE A 45 -3.63 0.53 3.64
CA ILE A 45 -2.72 -0.56 3.29
C ILE A 45 -3.43 -1.49 2.30
N ASP A 46 -2.75 -1.86 1.22
CA ASP A 46 -3.28 -2.73 0.18
C ASP A 46 -2.21 -3.67 -0.40
N GLU A 47 -2.68 -4.72 -1.07
CA GLU A 47 -1.86 -5.72 -1.75
C GLU A 47 -2.20 -5.80 -3.23
N SER A 48 -1.18 -5.81 -4.07
CA SER A 48 -1.33 -5.92 -5.51
C SER A 48 -0.33 -6.89 -6.11
N LYS A 49 -0.81 -7.85 -6.91
CA LYS A 49 0.08 -8.70 -7.73
C LYS A 49 0.44 -7.95 -9.01
N PHE A 50 1.72 -7.68 -9.25
CA PHE A 50 2.25 -7.05 -10.46
C PHE A 50 2.83 -8.10 -11.40
N GLY A 51 2.34 -8.14 -12.63
CA GLY A 51 2.79 -9.15 -13.58
C GLY A 51 2.15 -8.99 -14.95
N LYS A 52 2.76 -9.61 -15.96
CA LYS A 52 2.22 -9.63 -17.30
C LYS A 52 0.92 -10.42 -17.29
N ARG A 53 -0.13 -9.84 -17.86
CA ARG A 53 -1.38 -10.56 -18.11
C ARG A 53 -1.20 -11.45 -19.34
N LYS A 54 -1.72 -12.68 -19.30
CA LYS A 54 -1.74 -13.54 -20.48
C LYS A 54 -2.61 -12.86 -21.55
N TYR A 55 -2.02 -12.54 -22.71
CA TYR A 55 -2.68 -11.79 -23.79
C TYR A 55 -3.27 -10.42 -23.40
N ASN A 56 -2.71 -9.74 -22.38
CA ASN A 56 -3.25 -8.49 -21.82
C ASN A 56 -4.70 -8.59 -21.29
N LYS A 57 -5.25 -9.80 -21.17
CA LYS A 57 -6.62 -10.07 -20.74
C LYS A 57 -6.64 -10.98 -19.50
N GLY A 58 -7.67 -10.83 -18.67
CA GLY A 58 -7.89 -11.71 -17.51
C GLY A 58 -6.92 -11.53 -16.33
N LYS A 59 -6.92 -12.53 -15.45
CA LYS A 59 -6.18 -12.56 -14.16
C LYS A 59 -4.66 -12.55 -14.39
N ARG A 60 -3.92 -11.86 -13.52
CA ARG A 60 -2.45 -11.90 -13.50
C ARG A 60 -2.00 -13.26 -12.98
N VAL A 61 -1.48 -14.11 -13.86
CA VAL A 61 -1.09 -15.50 -13.55
C VAL A 61 0.32 -15.50 -12.95
N ASP A 62 1.29 -14.93 -13.66
CA ASP A 62 2.68 -14.76 -13.19
C ASP A 62 2.96 -13.32 -12.79
N GLY A 63 3.59 -13.13 -11.64
CA GLY A 63 3.89 -11.80 -11.12
C GLY A 63 4.43 -11.78 -9.70
N VAL A 64 4.96 -10.63 -9.32
CA VAL A 64 5.50 -10.31 -8.00
C VAL A 64 4.39 -9.72 -7.15
N TRP A 65 4.24 -10.15 -5.90
CA TRP A 65 3.34 -9.49 -4.97
C TRP A 65 3.99 -8.21 -4.47
N VAL A 66 3.22 -7.13 -4.43
CA VAL A 66 3.64 -5.86 -3.84
C VAL A 66 2.64 -5.52 -2.76
N VAL A 67 3.16 -5.20 -1.57
CA VAL A 67 2.38 -4.67 -0.45
C VAL A 67 2.77 -3.21 -0.30
N GLY A 68 1.81 -2.35 -0.08
CA GLY A 68 2.09 -0.94 0.16
C GLY A 68 1.08 -0.29 1.06
N GLY A 69 1.49 0.84 1.62
CA GLY A 69 0.61 1.69 2.41
C GLY A 69 0.79 3.16 2.04
N VAL A 70 -0.30 3.92 2.03
CA VAL A 70 -0.31 5.35 1.71
C VAL A 70 -1.03 6.13 2.81
N GLU A 71 -0.45 7.25 3.21
CA GLU A 71 -1.09 8.18 4.14
C GLU A 71 -2.25 8.92 3.49
N ARG A 72 -3.36 9.07 4.21
CA ARG A 72 -4.46 9.99 3.87
C ARG A 72 -4.12 11.43 4.24
N THR A 73 -2.97 11.90 3.78
CA THR A 73 -2.47 13.27 3.94
C THR A 73 -2.32 13.92 2.56
N PRO A 74 -2.19 15.26 2.47
CA PRO A 74 -1.86 15.93 1.22
C PRO A 74 -0.54 15.44 0.61
N GLU A 75 0.45 15.12 1.44
CA GLU A 75 1.79 14.67 1.05
C GLU A 75 1.79 13.23 0.51
N ARG A 76 0.82 12.41 0.91
CA ARG A 76 0.64 11.02 0.45
C ARG A 76 1.91 10.18 0.53
N LYS A 77 2.62 10.26 1.66
CA LYS A 77 3.79 9.39 1.89
C LYS A 77 3.38 7.93 1.73
N VAL A 78 4.27 7.14 1.13
CA VAL A 78 3.98 5.78 0.70
C VAL A 78 5.17 4.88 0.93
N PHE A 79 4.91 3.62 1.28
CA PHE A 79 5.86 2.53 1.15
C PHE A 79 5.33 1.48 0.17
N LEU A 80 6.23 0.85 -0.59
CA LEU A 80 5.92 -0.22 -1.54
C LEU A 80 7.01 -1.28 -1.48
N LEU A 81 6.65 -2.52 -1.19
CA LEU A 81 7.59 -3.62 -0.99
C LEU A 81 7.18 -4.85 -1.78
N THR A 82 8.13 -5.42 -2.51
CA THR A 82 7.93 -6.71 -3.16
C THR A 82 8.05 -7.84 -2.15
N VAL A 83 7.08 -8.74 -2.12
CA VAL A 83 7.06 -9.90 -1.24
C VAL A 83 6.95 -11.21 -2.01
N PRO A 84 7.54 -12.30 -1.50
CA PRO A 84 7.40 -13.61 -2.14
C PRO A 84 5.97 -14.15 -2.04
N ASN A 85 5.26 -13.84 -0.94
CA ASN A 85 3.89 -14.30 -0.70
C ASN A 85 3.12 -13.30 0.17
N ARG A 86 1.78 -13.37 0.11
CA ARG A 86 0.85 -12.52 0.89
C ARG A 86 0.31 -13.20 2.15
N ASN A 87 1.12 -14.03 2.81
CA ASN A 87 0.65 -14.70 4.02
C ASN A 87 0.52 -13.69 5.19
N GLN A 88 -0.27 -14.04 6.20
CA GLN A 88 -0.54 -13.16 7.33
C GLN A 88 0.74 -12.73 8.06
N ASN A 89 1.74 -13.61 8.17
CA ASN A 89 2.99 -13.32 8.85
C ASN A 89 3.81 -12.26 8.10
N THR A 90 3.94 -12.42 6.78
CA THR A 90 4.61 -11.47 5.88
C THR A 90 3.95 -10.09 5.96
N LEU A 91 2.62 -10.05 5.92
CA LEU A 91 1.87 -8.80 6.02
C LEU A 91 2.05 -8.14 7.38
N LYS A 92 1.97 -8.93 8.46
CA LYS A 92 2.17 -8.42 9.82
C LYS A 92 3.58 -7.83 9.98
N LEU A 93 4.62 -8.53 9.53
CA LEU A 93 6.00 -8.04 9.60
C LEU A 93 6.19 -6.71 8.86
N ILE A 94 5.56 -6.56 7.69
CA ILE A 94 5.61 -5.31 6.92
C ILE A 94 4.89 -4.19 7.67
N ILE A 95 3.69 -4.44 8.19
CA ILE A 95 2.94 -3.43 8.93
C ILE A 95 3.75 -2.98 10.16
N ASP A 96 4.29 -3.92 10.93
CA ASP A 96 5.08 -3.63 12.13
C ASP A 96 6.37 -2.84 11.79
N ALA A 97 6.97 -3.07 10.62
CA ALA A 97 8.20 -2.39 10.20
C ALA A 97 7.95 -1.00 9.59
N PHE A 98 6.87 -0.84 8.81
CA PHE A 98 6.66 0.34 7.96
C PHE A 98 5.54 1.27 8.42
N VAL A 99 4.73 0.89 9.42
CA VAL A 99 3.64 1.73 9.95
C VAL A 99 3.95 2.16 11.38
N LYS A 100 4.11 3.47 11.60
CA LYS A 100 4.31 4.07 12.92
C LYS A 100 3.04 3.97 13.74
N ASP A 101 3.17 3.52 14.97
CA ASP A 101 2.09 3.44 15.97
C ASP A 101 0.82 2.78 15.41
N GLY A 102 1.02 1.75 14.58
CA GLY A 102 -0.06 1.02 13.95
C GLY A 102 -0.97 0.37 14.99
N GLN A 103 -2.09 1.01 15.32
CA GLN A 103 -3.17 0.35 16.04
C GLN A 103 -3.75 -0.72 15.12
N THR A 104 -3.32 -1.97 15.34
CA THR A 104 -3.93 -3.12 14.68
C THR A 104 -5.42 -3.15 15.01
N TRP A 105 -6.25 -3.53 14.04
CA TRP A 105 -7.70 -3.62 14.23
C TRP A 105 -8.14 -4.51 15.42
N TYR A 106 -7.28 -5.41 15.90
CA TYR A 106 -7.51 -6.21 17.11
C TYR A 106 -7.34 -5.41 18.42
N ALA A 107 -6.69 -4.25 18.38
CA ALA A 107 -6.56 -3.31 19.48
C ALA A 107 -7.76 -2.36 19.58
N ILE A 108 -8.62 -2.34 18.56
CA ILE A 108 -9.91 -1.63 18.58
C ILE A 108 -10.80 -2.36 19.59
N SER A 109 -11.42 -1.61 20.50
CA SER A 109 -12.32 -2.21 21.48
C SER A 109 -13.51 -2.88 20.79
N LYS A 110 -14.12 -3.89 21.43
CA LYS A 110 -15.32 -4.54 20.86
C LYS A 110 -16.41 -3.53 20.52
N GLU A 111 -16.53 -2.49 21.35
CA GLU A 111 -17.50 -1.40 21.20
C GLU A 111 -17.21 -0.53 19.97
N GLU A 112 -15.94 -0.25 19.68
CA GLU A 112 -15.55 0.49 18.49
C GLU A 112 -15.70 -0.34 17.21
N CYS A 113 -15.36 -1.62 17.24
CA CYS A 113 -15.66 -2.55 16.14
C CYS A 113 -17.16 -2.60 15.85
N GLN A 114 -17.97 -2.66 16.92
CA GLN A 114 -19.43 -2.70 16.82
C GLN A 114 -20.00 -1.44 16.15
N LYS A 115 -19.50 -0.24 16.51
CA LYS A 115 -19.88 1.02 15.83
C LYS A 115 -19.61 0.97 14.32
N TYR A 116 -18.48 0.39 13.91
CA TYR A 116 -18.15 0.23 12.49
C TYR A 116 -19.12 -0.73 11.79
N ILE A 117 -19.44 -1.86 12.40
CA ILE A 117 -20.39 -2.86 11.88
C ILE A 117 -21.79 -2.24 11.73
N GLU A 118 -22.25 -1.50 12.73
CA GLU A 118 -23.55 -0.82 12.71
C GLU A 118 -23.62 0.29 11.67
N SER A 119 -22.49 0.95 11.38
CA SER A 119 -22.41 1.97 10.32
C SER A 119 -22.39 1.39 8.90
N MET A 120 -22.13 0.09 8.76
CA MET A 120 -21.89 -0.58 7.47
C MET A 120 -23.03 -0.41 6.47
N PRO A 121 -24.33 -0.56 6.84
CA PRO A 121 -25.44 -0.38 5.91
C PRO A 121 -25.46 1.01 5.26
N LYS A 122 -25.13 2.06 6.02
CA LYS A 122 -25.08 3.44 5.51
C LYS A 122 -23.90 3.63 4.55
N ARG A 123 -22.74 3.06 4.86
CA ARG A 123 -21.56 3.08 3.99
C ARG A 123 -21.80 2.33 2.68
N CYS A 124 -22.41 1.14 2.75
CA CYS A 124 -22.81 0.37 1.58
C CYS A 124 -23.80 1.16 0.71
N ALA A 125 -24.81 1.79 1.31
CA ALA A 125 -25.75 2.65 0.58
C ALA A 125 -25.06 3.83 -0.10
N ALA A 126 -24.10 4.49 0.56
CA ALA A 126 -23.31 5.58 -0.01
C ALA A 126 -22.47 5.10 -1.21
N VAL A 127 -21.83 3.93 -1.11
CA VAL A 127 -21.05 3.33 -2.21
C VAL A 127 -21.95 2.99 -3.39
N ILE A 128 -23.12 2.38 -3.14
CA ILE A 128 -24.11 2.05 -4.18
C ILE A 128 -24.61 3.32 -4.88
N ARG A 129 -24.82 4.41 -4.13
CA ARG A 129 -25.21 5.72 -4.67
C ARG A 129 -24.11 6.32 -5.54
N ALA A 130 -22.85 6.23 -5.09
CA ALA A 130 -21.71 6.83 -5.78
C ALA A 130 -21.28 6.07 -7.04
N LYS A 131 -21.29 4.73 -7.01
CA LYS A 131 -20.80 3.89 -8.11
C LYS A 131 -21.90 3.41 -9.06
N GLY A 132 -23.18 3.68 -8.73
CA GLY A 132 -24.31 2.98 -9.32
C GLY A 132 -24.25 1.48 -8.96
N ARG A 133 -25.33 0.72 -9.16
CA ARG A 133 -25.38 -0.73 -8.86
C ARG A 133 -24.47 -1.60 -9.77
N TRP A 134 -23.36 -1.06 -10.26
CA TRP A 134 -22.41 -1.75 -11.12
C TRP A 134 -21.26 -2.34 -10.31
N THR A 135 -21.53 -3.48 -9.70
CA THR A 135 -20.49 -4.49 -9.47
C THR A 135 -20.66 -5.58 -10.52
N LYS A 136 -20.20 -5.31 -11.75
CA LYS A 136 -19.91 -6.36 -12.72
C LYS A 136 -18.58 -7.00 -12.30
N TYR A 137 -18.67 -8.05 -11.50
CA TYR A 137 -17.62 -9.06 -11.42
C TYR A 137 -17.91 -10.16 -12.43
#